data_AF-A0A7V5U7Z8-F1
#
_entry.id   AF-A0A7V5U7Z8-F1
#
_cell.length_a   1.000
_cell.length_b   1.000
_cell.length_c   1.000
_cell.angle_alpha   90.00
_cell.angle_beta   90.00
_cell.angle_gamma   90.00
#
_symmetry.space_group_name_H-M   'P 1'
#
loop_
_entity.id
_entity.type
_entity.pdbx_description
1 polymer ?
#
loop_
_entity_poly.entity_id
_entity_poly.type
_entity_poly.pdbx_seq_one_letter_code
_entity_poly.pdbx_strand_id
1 'polypeptide(L)'
;MAASDDAGSSAGSSPEFMADLLNPYQRNSAFAVLRAYEHDLRQVQTWLLTQPVSGILYRQVLHLSEEERRQALAYIAEALAHVAEMAQALGLEPMEEDLGAAAAGSLIVDWANLEDLRSDKLRAYGAVDPHLRSMLDPFVRRLADSAFSLASFLKHPGDRS
;
A
#
# COMPACT_ATOMS: atom_id res chain seq x y z
N MET A 1 -62.51 30.23 10.64
CA MET A 1 -61.46 31.15 11.14
C MET A 1 -60.51 30.29 11.97
N ALA A 2 -59.45 29.72 11.37
CA ALA A 2 -58.14 30.37 11.13
C ALA A 2 -57.56 30.86 12.46
N ALA A 3 -56.46 30.33 12.99
CA ALA A 3 -55.10 30.12 12.44
C ALA A 3 -54.43 28.92 13.18
N SER A 4 -53.67 27.98 12.58
CA SER A 4 -52.32 28.10 11.96
C SER A 4 -51.33 28.81 12.91
N ASP A 5 -50.14 28.34 13.24
CA ASP A 5 -49.27 27.26 12.79
C ASP A 5 -48.45 26.86 14.02
N ASP A 6 -48.19 25.57 14.24
CA ASP A 6 -47.13 25.17 15.15
C ASP A 6 -46.32 24.02 14.57
N ALA A 7 -45.00 24.17 14.73
CA ALA A 7 -43.94 23.22 14.47
C ALA A 7 -43.84 22.66 13.05
N GLY A 8 -43.22 23.47 12.17
CA GLY A 8 -42.44 22.96 11.05
C GLY A 8 -41.45 21.91 11.56
N SER A 9 -41.80 20.66 11.29
CA SER A 9 -41.02 19.46 11.57
C SER A 9 -39.60 19.64 11.04
N SER A 10 -38.64 19.55 11.95
CA SER A 10 -37.22 19.42 11.68
C SER A 10 -36.99 18.22 10.75
N ALA A 11 -36.86 18.47 9.45
CA ALA A 11 -36.29 17.51 8.53
C ALA A 11 -34.80 17.38 8.88
N GLY A 12 -34.47 16.40 9.72
CA GLY A 12 -33.11 15.94 9.87
C GLY A 12 -32.63 15.47 8.50
N SER A 13 -31.67 16.20 7.94
CA SER A 13 -30.93 15.80 6.74
C SER A 13 -30.31 14.44 6.99
N SER A 14 -30.95 13.40 6.47
CA SER A 14 -30.52 12.02 6.65
C SER A 14 -29.18 11.80 5.92
N PRO A 15 -28.20 11.05 6.47
CA PRO A 15 -26.90 10.82 5.84
C PRO A 15 -26.90 10.03 4.51
N GLU A 16 -28.04 9.76 3.88
CA GLU A 16 -28.16 8.81 2.74
C GLU A 16 -28.03 9.46 1.35
N PHE A 17 -27.81 10.77 1.24
CA PHE A 17 -27.95 11.45 -0.06
C PHE A 17 -26.76 11.35 -1.02
N MET A 18 -25.51 11.12 -0.57
CA MET A 18 -24.36 11.18 -1.50
C MET A 18 -24.15 9.90 -2.31
N ALA A 19 -24.40 8.73 -1.72
CA ALA A 19 -24.25 7.45 -2.41
C ALA A 19 -25.16 7.35 -3.65
N ASP A 20 -26.36 7.92 -3.57
CA ASP A 20 -27.36 7.91 -4.65
C ASP A 20 -27.06 8.93 -5.77
N LEU A 21 -26.13 9.87 -5.54
CA LEU A 21 -25.72 10.87 -6.53
C LEU A 21 -24.60 10.38 -7.46
N LEU A 22 -23.96 9.25 -7.14
CA LEU A 22 -22.89 8.67 -7.93
C LEU A 22 -23.35 7.44 -8.70
N ASN A 23 -22.95 7.35 -9.97
CA ASN A 23 -23.05 6.09 -10.70
C ASN A 23 -21.97 5.09 -10.21
N PRO A 24 -22.11 3.79 -10.50
CA PRO A 24 -21.16 2.77 -10.03
C PRO A 24 -19.70 3.03 -10.44
N TYR A 25 -19.45 3.57 -11.63
CA TYR A 25 -18.09 3.88 -12.08
C TYR A 25 -17.47 5.03 -11.29
N GLN A 26 -18.26 6.07 -10.99
CA GLN A 26 -17.83 7.20 -10.17
C GLN A 26 -17.56 6.75 -8.73
N ARG A 27 -18.43 5.91 -8.16
CA ARG A 27 -18.25 5.32 -6.83
C ARG A 27 -16.99 4.45 -6.76
N ASN A 28 -16.75 3.62 -7.77
CA ASN A 28 -15.52 2.81 -7.85
C ASN A 28 -14.26 3.67 -7.99
N SER A 29 -14.32 4.76 -8.77
CA SER A 29 -13.23 5.71 -8.87
C SER A 29 -12.95 6.40 -7.53
N ALA A 30 -14.00 6.83 -6.82
CA ALA A 30 -13.87 7.43 -5.50
C ALA A 30 -13.26 6.44 -4.49
N PHE A 31 -13.74 5.19 -4.50
CA PHE A 31 -13.17 4.11 -3.68
C PHE A 31 -11.68 3.90 -3.95
N ALA A 32 -11.29 3.76 -5.23
CA ALA A 32 -9.90 3.54 -5.59
C ALA A 32 -8.98 4.68 -5.13
N VAL A 33 -9.42 5.93 -5.29
CA VAL A 33 -8.65 7.12 -4.87
C VAL A 33 -8.56 7.21 -3.35
N LEU A 34 -9.67 7.03 -2.64
CA LEU A 34 -9.68 7.11 -1.17
C LEU A 34 -8.84 6.01 -0.54
N ARG A 35 -8.92 4.78 -1.06
CA ARG A 35 -8.10 3.67 -0.58
C ARG A 35 -6.61 3.91 -0.82
N ALA A 36 -6.23 4.42 -2.01
CA ALA A 36 -4.83 4.74 -2.29
C ALA A 36 -4.31 5.85 -1.35
N TYR A 37 -5.12 6.89 -1.13
CA TYR A 37 -4.75 7.97 -0.22
C TYR A 37 -4.64 7.50 1.24
N GLU A 38 -5.58 6.66 1.72
CA GLU A 38 -5.49 6.05 3.04
C GLU A 38 -4.21 5.21 3.18
N HIS A 39 -3.90 4.38 2.19
CA HIS A 39 -2.69 3.55 2.20
C HIS A 39 -1.42 4.41 2.34
N ASP A 40 -1.32 5.50 1.57
CA ASP A 40 -0.19 6.42 1.65
C ASP A 40 -0.10 7.12 3.02
N LEU A 41 -1.23 7.58 3.57
CA LEU A 41 -1.28 8.18 4.91
C LEU A 41 -0.81 7.20 6.00
N ARG A 42 -1.26 5.94 5.94
CA ARG A 42 -0.87 4.88 6.86
C ARG A 42 0.61 4.55 6.71
N GLN A 43 1.12 4.49 5.48
CA GLN A 43 2.52 4.23 5.22
C GLN A 43 3.43 5.35 5.79
N VAL A 44 3.07 6.62 5.59
CA VAL A 44 3.79 7.75 6.16
C VAL A 44 3.71 7.72 7.69
N GLN A 45 2.53 7.42 8.26
CA GLN A 45 2.36 7.25 9.70
C GLN A 45 3.30 6.17 10.25
N THR A 46 3.44 5.03 9.58
CA THR A 46 4.41 4.00 9.97
C THR A 46 5.84 4.54 9.96
N TRP A 47 6.27 5.27 8.93
CA TRP A 47 7.61 5.88 8.91
C TRP A 47 7.82 6.90 10.03
N LEU A 48 6.78 7.62 10.43
CA LEU A 48 6.83 8.59 11.53
C LEU A 48 6.86 7.92 12.91
N LEU A 49 6.34 6.71 13.07
CA LEU A 49 6.25 6.03 14.36
C LEU A 49 7.35 4.99 14.57
N THR A 50 7.88 4.43 13.49
CA THR A 50 8.92 3.40 13.53
C THR A 50 10.33 4.00 13.43
N GLN A 51 11.32 3.25 13.93
CA GLN A 51 12.72 3.62 13.72
C GLN A 51 13.09 3.41 12.24
N PRO A 52 13.79 4.36 11.60
CA PRO A 52 14.23 4.21 10.21
C PRO A 52 15.06 2.95 10.02
N VAL A 53 14.74 2.18 8.97
CA VAL A 53 15.46 0.94 8.68
C VAL A 53 16.80 1.26 8.00
N SER A 54 17.88 0.68 8.53
CA SER A 54 19.16 0.61 7.83
C SER A 54 19.31 -0.79 7.24
N GLY A 55 19.08 -0.91 5.93
CA GLY A 55 19.27 -2.15 5.18
C GLY A 55 20.73 -2.39 4.79
N ILE A 56 20.95 -3.46 4.02
CA ILE A 56 22.29 -3.81 3.50
C ILE A 56 22.71 -2.85 2.38
N LEU A 57 21.79 -2.53 1.46
CA LEU A 57 22.06 -1.71 0.28
C LEU A 57 21.45 -0.30 0.35
N TYR A 58 20.69 0.01 1.41
CA TYR A 58 20.01 1.29 1.56
C TYR A 58 19.91 1.69 3.03
N ARG A 59 19.68 2.98 3.26
CA ARG A 59 19.37 3.53 4.57
C ARG A 59 18.19 4.48 4.44
N GLN A 60 17.18 4.30 5.28
CA GLN A 60 16.09 5.26 5.40
C GLN A 60 16.50 6.39 6.33
N VAL A 61 16.17 7.61 5.92
CA VAL A 61 16.40 8.80 6.73
C VAL A 61 15.17 9.68 6.61
N LEU A 62 14.68 10.16 7.76
CA LEU A 62 13.59 11.12 7.85
C LEU A 62 14.03 12.25 8.78
N HIS A 63 14.29 13.41 8.18
CA HIS A 63 14.75 14.59 8.90
C HIS A 63 13.55 15.41 9.38
N LEU A 64 13.05 15.07 10.56
CA LEU A 64 12.02 15.83 11.27
C LEU A 64 12.42 15.96 12.73
N SER A 65 12.28 17.16 13.28
CA SER A 65 12.25 17.39 14.72
C SER A 65 11.07 16.67 15.35
N GLU A 66 11.09 16.54 16.67
CA GLU A 66 9.96 15.94 17.40
C GLU A 66 8.67 16.75 17.25
N GLU A 67 8.78 18.09 17.14
CA GLU A 67 7.63 18.96 16.94
C GLU A 67 7.01 18.79 15.55
N GLU A 68 7.84 18.80 14.50
CA GLU A 68 7.38 18.57 13.13
C GLU A 68 6.78 17.17 12.97
N ARG A 69 7.36 16.16 13.63
CA ARG A 69 6.80 14.80 13.65
C ARG A 69 5.42 14.77 14.31
N ARG A 70 5.24 15.45 15.45
CA ARG A 70 3.94 15.53 16.12
C ARG A 70 2.91 16.24 15.26
N GLN A 71 3.31 17.32 14.61
CA GLN A 71 2.46 18.08 13.69
C GLN A 71 2.05 17.25 12.47
N ALA A 72 2.98 16.51 11.87
CA ALA A 72 2.68 15.61 10.75
C ALA A 72 1.69 14.50 11.15
N LEU A 73 1.85 13.92 12.34
CA LEU A 73 0.91 12.93 12.87
C LEU A 73 -0.49 13.52 13.09
N ALA A 74 -0.59 14.78 13.52
CA ALA A 74 -1.87 15.47 13.66
C ALA A 74 -2.56 15.67 12.29
N TYR A 75 -1.82 16.10 11.27
CA TYR A 75 -2.37 16.22 9.91
C TYR A 75 -2.84 14.88 9.34
N ILE A 76 -2.10 13.80 9.59
CA ILE A 76 -2.52 12.46 9.16
C ILE A 76 -3.81 12.02 9.87
N ALA A 77 -3.92 12.27 11.18
CA ALA A 77 -5.11 11.93 11.95
C ALA A 77 -6.35 12.67 11.43
N GLU A 78 -6.22 13.97 11.14
CA GLU A 78 -7.28 14.78 10.55
C GLU A 78 -7.68 14.28 9.16
N ALA A 79 -6.71 14.01 8.28
CA ALA A 79 -6.97 13.49 6.95
C ALA A 79 -7.68 12.12 6.97
N LEU A 80 -7.27 11.21 7.86
CA LEU A 80 -7.92 9.91 8.04
C LEU A 80 -9.36 10.04 8.54
N ALA A 81 -9.66 11.03 9.39
CA ALA A 81 -11.03 11.32 9.81
C ALA A 81 -11.90 11.74 8.61
N HIS A 82 -11.39 12.60 7.73
CA HIS A 82 -12.10 13.00 6.51
C HIS A 82 -12.30 11.85 5.52
N VAL A 83 -11.31 10.95 5.39
CA VAL A 83 -11.48 9.73 4.59
C VAL A 83 -12.62 8.88 5.16
N ALA A 84 -12.69 8.69 6.48
CA ALA A 84 -13.76 7.92 7.11
C ALA A 84 -15.14 8.55 6.92
N GLU A 85 -15.25 9.88 7.08
CA GLU A 85 -16.48 10.63 6.81
C GLU A 85 -16.95 10.46 5.36
N MET A 86 -16.03 10.59 4.40
CA MET A 86 -16.36 10.45 2.98
C MET A 86 -16.72 9.00 2.60
N ALA A 87 -16.01 8.02 3.16
CA ALA A 87 -16.34 6.61 2.98
C ALA A 87 -17.75 6.29 3.50
N GLN A 88 -18.10 6.79 4.69
CA GLN A 88 -19.44 6.63 5.26
C GLN A 88 -20.51 7.30 4.39
N ALA A 89 -20.29 8.55 3.97
CA ALA A 89 -21.25 9.30 3.14
C ALA A 89 -21.51 8.64 1.77
N LEU A 90 -20.50 7.96 1.22
CA LEU A 90 -20.57 7.24 -0.05
C LEU A 90 -20.94 5.76 0.11
N GLY A 91 -21.15 5.29 1.34
CA GLY A 91 -21.41 3.88 1.66
C GLY A 91 -20.30 2.94 1.18
N LEU A 92 -19.05 3.37 1.19
CA LEU A 92 -17.93 2.55 0.73
C LEU A 92 -17.58 1.50 1.79
N GLU A 93 -17.51 0.26 1.37
CA GLU A 93 -17.12 -0.85 2.23
C GLU A 93 -15.60 -1.11 2.12
N PRO A 94 -14.91 -1.43 3.22
CA PRO A 94 -13.51 -1.85 3.18
C PRO A 94 -13.34 -3.09 2.30
N MET A 95 -12.20 -3.14 1.60
CA MET A 95 -11.80 -4.32 0.84
C MET A 95 -10.75 -5.10 1.64
N GLU A 96 -10.93 -6.41 1.74
CA GLU A 96 -9.90 -7.29 2.29
C GLU A 96 -8.71 -7.38 1.34
N GLU A 97 -7.51 -7.23 1.89
CA GLU A 97 -6.25 -7.39 1.17
C GLU A 97 -5.51 -8.62 1.68
N ASP A 98 -5.20 -9.54 0.78
CA ASP A 98 -4.33 -10.66 1.09
C ASP A 98 -2.86 -10.22 1.01
N LEU A 99 -2.33 -9.82 2.17
CA LEU A 99 -0.93 -9.40 2.30
C LEU A 99 0.06 -10.54 1.96
N GLY A 100 -0.33 -11.80 2.17
CA GLY A 100 0.48 -12.96 1.82
C GLY A 100 0.62 -13.10 0.31
N ALA A 101 -0.50 -13.03 -0.41
CA ALA A 101 -0.52 -13.02 -1.86
C ALA A 101 0.21 -11.80 -2.45
N ALA A 102 0.02 -10.61 -1.87
CA ALA A 102 0.71 -9.39 -2.31
C ALA A 102 2.24 -9.50 -2.14
N ALA A 103 2.71 -9.91 -0.96
CA ALA A 103 4.13 -10.10 -0.69
C ALA A 103 4.73 -11.20 -1.59
N ALA A 104 4.01 -12.30 -1.79
CA ALA A 104 4.43 -13.34 -2.72
C ALA A 104 4.54 -12.83 -4.16
N GLY A 105 3.61 -11.99 -4.60
CA GLY A 105 3.67 -11.33 -5.91
C GLY A 105 4.94 -10.51 -6.09
N SER A 106 5.25 -9.64 -5.12
CA SER A 106 6.48 -8.82 -5.13
C SER A 106 7.74 -9.67 -5.19
N LEU A 107 7.83 -10.73 -4.39
CA LEU A 107 8.99 -11.63 -4.39
C LEU A 107 9.18 -12.40 -5.71
N ILE A 108 8.11 -12.69 -6.44
CA ILE A 108 8.19 -13.30 -7.78
C ILE A 108 8.72 -12.31 -8.82
N VAL A 109 8.33 -11.03 -8.71
CA VAL A 109 8.92 -9.96 -9.53
C VAL A 109 10.41 -9.81 -9.22
N ASP A 110 10.78 -9.81 -7.93
CA ASP A 110 12.19 -9.75 -7.51
C ASP A 110 12.99 -10.96 -7.98
N TRP A 111 12.41 -12.17 -7.94
CA TRP A 111 13.03 -13.37 -8.52
C TRP A 111 13.37 -13.18 -10.00
N ALA A 112 12.43 -12.66 -10.80
CA ALA A 112 12.66 -12.39 -12.22
C ALA A 112 13.76 -11.33 -12.42
N ASN A 113 13.73 -10.25 -11.63
CA ASN A 113 14.76 -9.20 -11.68
C ASN A 113 16.15 -9.73 -11.29
N LEU A 114 16.24 -10.61 -10.30
CA LEU A 114 17.49 -11.25 -9.89
C LEU A 114 18.02 -12.17 -10.99
N GLU A 115 17.16 -12.93 -11.66
CA GLU A 115 17.53 -13.79 -12.79
C GLU A 115 18.15 -13.00 -13.96
N ASP A 116 17.73 -11.75 -14.17
CA ASP A 116 18.31 -10.85 -15.16
C ASP A 116 19.73 -10.34 -14.80
N LEU A 117 20.19 -10.56 -13.55
CA LEU A 117 21.58 -10.29 -13.15
C LEU A 117 22.56 -11.37 -13.58
N ARG A 118 22.11 -12.47 -14.19
CA ARG A 118 22.99 -13.52 -14.70
C ARG A 118 23.97 -12.96 -15.74
N SER A 119 25.20 -13.46 -15.70
CA SER A 119 26.30 -12.95 -16.53
C SER A 119 26.03 -12.96 -18.04
N ASP A 120 25.20 -13.86 -18.54
CA ASP A 120 24.80 -13.92 -19.95
C ASP A 120 23.82 -12.80 -20.33
N LYS A 121 22.92 -12.41 -19.42
CA LYS A 121 21.97 -11.30 -19.57
C LYS A 121 22.67 -9.94 -19.49
N LEU A 122 23.69 -9.84 -18.63
CA LEU A 122 24.47 -8.61 -18.48
C LEU A 122 25.23 -8.20 -19.74
N ARG A 123 25.39 -9.10 -20.73
CA ARG A 123 25.98 -8.77 -22.04
C ARG A 123 25.23 -7.68 -22.79
N ALA A 124 23.94 -7.49 -22.51
CA ALA A 124 23.16 -6.39 -23.06
C ALA A 124 23.70 -5.01 -22.64
N TYR A 125 24.45 -4.94 -21.54
CA TYR A 125 25.05 -3.72 -21.00
C TYR A 125 26.55 -3.58 -21.32
N GLY A 126 27.12 -4.47 -22.14
CA GLY A 126 28.51 -4.40 -22.59
C GLY A 126 29.26 -5.72 -22.47
N ALA A 127 30.58 -5.66 -22.67
CA ALA A 127 31.44 -6.84 -22.54
C ALA A 127 31.47 -7.34 -21.09
N VAL A 128 31.26 -8.64 -20.89
CA VAL A 128 31.26 -9.28 -19.57
C VAL A 128 32.58 -10.03 -19.39
N ASP A 129 33.22 -9.84 -18.23
CA ASP A 129 34.43 -10.58 -17.86
C ASP A 129 34.15 -12.10 -17.85
N PRO A 130 34.96 -12.93 -18.53
CA PRO A 130 34.76 -14.38 -18.56
C PRO A 130 34.69 -15.06 -17.19
N HIS A 131 35.36 -14.52 -16.16
CA HIS A 131 35.36 -15.05 -14.79
C HIS A 131 34.09 -14.65 -14.01
N LEU A 132 33.39 -13.60 -14.43
CA LEU A 132 32.21 -13.10 -13.73
C LEU A 132 31.14 -14.18 -13.62
N ARG A 133 30.97 -14.99 -14.67
CA ARG A 133 30.01 -16.09 -14.69
C ARG A 133 30.19 -17.06 -13.52
N SER A 134 31.42 -17.53 -13.30
CA SER A 134 31.73 -18.48 -12.22
C SER A 134 31.58 -17.88 -10.82
N MET A 135 31.69 -16.55 -10.71
CA MET A 135 31.60 -15.86 -9.42
C MET A 135 30.16 -15.41 -9.12
N LEU A 136 29.52 -14.68 -10.03
CA LEU A 136 28.23 -14.02 -9.83
C LEU A 136 27.04 -14.98 -9.89
N ASP A 137 26.97 -15.81 -10.95
CA ASP A 137 25.78 -16.64 -11.21
C ASP A 137 25.40 -17.55 -10.03
N PRO A 138 26.35 -18.18 -9.29
CA PRO A 138 26.00 -18.94 -8.09
C PRO A 138 25.37 -18.11 -6.96
N PHE A 139 25.78 -16.84 -6.77
CA PHE A 139 25.14 -15.96 -5.77
C PHE A 139 23.76 -15.53 -6.21
N VAL A 140 23.63 -15.09 -7.47
CA VAL A 140 22.35 -14.71 -8.07
C VAL A 140 21.33 -15.84 -7.92
N ARG A 141 21.74 -17.08 -8.24
CA ARG A 141 20.88 -18.25 -8.09
C ARG A 141 20.42 -18.45 -6.65
N ARG A 142 21.30 -18.33 -5.65
CA ARG A 142 20.89 -18.47 -4.24
C ARG A 142 19.89 -17.40 -3.79
N LEU A 143 20.06 -16.17 -4.26
CA LEU A 143 19.12 -15.08 -3.95
C LEU A 143 17.76 -15.34 -4.61
N ALA A 144 17.78 -15.74 -5.88
CA ALA A 144 16.59 -16.10 -6.63
C ALA A 144 15.84 -17.27 -5.96
N ASP A 145 16.53 -18.37 -5.65
CA ASP A 145 15.96 -19.53 -4.96
C ASP A 145 15.33 -19.14 -3.61
N SER A 146 15.93 -18.19 -2.89
CA SER A 146 15.39 -17.69 -1.62
C SER A 146 14.10 -16.87 -1.82
N ALA A 147 14.07 -15.96 -2.80
CA ALA A 147 12.89 -15.17 -3.13
C ALA A 147 11.72 -16.07 -3.55
N PHE A 148 11.99 -17.06 -4.41
CA PHE A 148 10.98 -18.03 -4.86
C PHE A 148 10.44 -18.90 -3.72
N SER A 149 11.34 -19.40 -2.85
CA SER A 149 10.95 -20.24 -1.71
C SER A 149 10.06 -19.47 -0.73
N LEU A 150 10.40 -18.21 -0.43
CA LEU A 150 9.60 -17.36 0.44
C LEU A 150 8.24 -17.03 -0.19
N ALA A 151 8.21 -16.69 -1.48
CA ALA A 151 6.95 -16.45 -2.20
C ALA A 151 6.03 -17.67 -2.17
N SER A 152 6.59 -18.86 -2.40
CA SER A 152 5.83 -20.12 -2.38
C SER A 152 5.27 -20.43 -0.99
N PHE A 153 6.05 -20.15 0.06
CA PHE A 153 5.59 -20.29 1.44
C PHE A 153 4.42 -19.35 1.76
N LEU A 154 4.51 -18.09 1.35
CA LEU A 154 3.47 -17.08 1.62
C LEU A 154 2.16 -17.36 0.88
N LYS A 155 2.20 -18.02 -0.28
CA LYS A 155 0.99 -18.44 -1.01
C LYS A 155 0.27 -19.64 -0.36
N HIS A 156 0.99 -20.48 0.36
CA HIS A 156 0.46 -21.72 0.97
C HIS A 156 0.94 -21.89 2.41
N PRO A 157 0.52 -21.01 3.35
CA PRO A 157 0.89 -21.13 4.75
C PRO A 157 0.11 -22.30 5.40
N GLY A 158 0.59 -23.53 5.24
CA GLY A 158 -0.04 -24.71 5.86
C GLY A 158 0.07 -26.04 5.12
N ASP A 159 0.52 -26.10 3.87
CA ASP A 159 0.62 -27.34 3.06
C ASP A 159 1.80 -28.26 3.45
N ARG A 160 2.12 -28.33 4.75
CA ARG A 160 3.02 -29.35 5.31
C ARG A 160 2.33 -30.06 6.46
N SER A 161 1.56 -31.08 6.11
CA SER A 161 1.36 -32.27 6.94
C SER A 161 2.28 -33.38 6.43
#